data_AF-X0KI26-F1
#
_entry.id   AF-X0KI26-F1
#
_cell.length_a   1.000
_cell.length_b   1.000
_cell.length_c   1.000
_cell.angle_alpha   90.00
_cell.angle_beta   90.00
_cell.angle_gamma   90.00
#
_symmetry.space_group_name_H-M   'P 1'
#
loop_
_entity.id
_entity.type
_entity.pdbx_description
1 polymer ?
#
loop_
_entity_poly.entity_id
_entity_poly.type
_entity_poly.pdbx_seq_one_letter_code
_entity_poly.pdbx_strand_id
1 'polypeptide(L)'
;MNHELTLENEKNAQPSAQAKDNCQRPARVFLYDTMETIGMRYGPTFRIMTELFAGPSASYGMITGQDARASCFTQTWHKDVDLLEPLQIKDLVYKRILKSQDDESVLDRLEFVCLVYIYRCLAWFESEEGKAHVPQDGFGKLCVEWVRNTVKEFPPLPSTESQVTSEMESSRASIVLSKSGDVTVQMVDRTGENLSRIFTREVEPLQVMTEGDLFYDFYRGAFGTSSNTNVAEYVGLVADKSPGVKILEIGAGTGGTTYHVLERLRNADGTSKAAKYCFTDISPRFLAKAADRFSADASIMEFKAFNIEKEPKKQGFSLESYDLIICANVLHAPRSIEEMLTHCNK
;
A
#
# COMPACT_ATOMS: atom_id res chain seq x y z
N MET A 1 -24.70 0.78 -26.60
CA MET A 1 -23.31 1.27 -26.46
C MET A 1 -23.22 2.77 -26.19
N ASN A 2 -23.33 3.70 -27.16
CA ASN A 2 -23.23 5.15 -26.85
C ASN A 2 -24.32 5.64 -25.88
N HIS A 3 -25.55 5.12 -25.98
CA HIS A 3 -26.64 5.50 -25.07
C HIS A 3 -26.46 4.97 -23.63
N GLU A 4 -25.86 3.78 -23.47
CA GLU A 4 -25.55 3.22 -22.15
C GLU A 4 -24.39 3.96 -21.48
N LEU A 5 -23.35 4.31 -22.24
CA LEU A 5 -22.25 5.17 -21.77
C LEU A 5 -22.74 6.56 -21.33
N THR A 6 -23.70 7.15 -22.05
CA THR A 6 -24.30 8.43 -21.63
C THR A 6 -25.08 8.28 -20.32
N LEU A 7 -25.90 7.22 -20.19
CA LEU A 7 -26.65 6.94 -18.96
C LEU A 7 -25.75 6.63 -17.77
N GLU A 8 -24.63 5.95 -17.99
CA GLU A 8 -23.64 5.61 -16.96
C GLU A 8 -22.85 6.84 -16.51
N ASN A 9 -22.48 7.73 -17.44
CA ASN A 9 -21.86 9.01 -17.14
C ASN A 9 -22.81 9.96 -16.40
N GLU A 10 -24.09 10.00 -16.76
CA GLU A 10 -25.12 10.79 -16.05
C GLU A 10 -25.36 10.26 -14.63
N LYS A 11 -25.36 8.93 -14.45
CA LYS A 11 -25.53 8.28 -13.15
C LYS A 11 -24.35 8.51 -12.21
N ASN A 12 -23.13 8.62 -12.76
CA ASN A 12 -21.89 8.84 -12.01
C ASN A 12 -21.55 10.34 -11.81
N ALA A 13 -22.24 11.26 -12.50
CA ALA A 13 -21.99 12.69 -12.42
C ALA A 13 -22.30 13.29 -11.03
N GLN A 14 -23.41 12.88 -10.40
CA GLN A 14 -23.78 13.37 -9.07
C GLN A 14 -22.87 12.84 -7.94
N PRO A 15 -22.55 11.52 -7.86
CA PRO A 15 -21.59 11.01 -6.89
C PRO A 15 -20.19 11.61 -7.04
N SER A 16 -19.73 11.83 -8.28
CA SER A 16 -18.43 12.46 -8.55
C SER A 16 -18.39 13.94 -8.15
N ALA A 17 -19.46 14.69 -8.42
CA ALA A 17 -19.58 16.08 -7.97
C ALA A 17 -19.62 16.18 -6.43
N GLN A 18 -20.32 15.25 -5.76
CA GLN A 18 -20.41 15.22 -4.31
C GLN A 18 -19.11 14.75 -3.64
N ALA A 19 -18.35 13.86 -4.28
CA ALA A 19 -16.99 13.50 -3.88
C ALA A 19 -16.02 14.69 -4.04
N LYS A 20 -16.14 15.46 -5.12
CA LYS A 20 -15.34 16.68 -5.34
C LYS A 20 -15.61 17.78 -4.30
N ASP A 21 -16.85 17.97 -3.88
CA ASP A 21 -17.21 18.95 -2.84
C ASP A 21 -16.79 18.52 -1.44
N ASN A 22 -16.72 17.21 -1.16
CA ASN A 22 -16.19 16.70 0.11
C ASN A 22 -14.64 16.70 0.15
N CYS A 23 -13.99 16.57 -1.00
CA CYS A 23 -12.53 16.56 -1.15
C CYS A 23 -11.96 17.94 -1.51
N GLN A 24 -12.47 19.03 -0.92
CA GLN A 24 -11.95 20.39 -1.15
C GLN A 24 -10.59 20.63 -0.46
N ARG A 25 -9.55 19.99 -0.98
CA ARG A 25 -8.19 20.54 -1.05
C ARG A 25 -7.63 20.20 -2.43
N PRO A 26 -6.95 21.15 -3.10
CA PRO A 26 -6.26 20.83 -4.35
C PRO A 26 -5.19 19.80 -4.03
N ALA A 27 -5.40 18.55 -4.46
CA ALA A 27 -4.40 17.52 -4.42
C ALA A 27 -3.26 17.96 -5.36
N ARG A 28 -2.22 18.57 -4.80
CA ARG A 28 -0.89 18.37 -5.37
C ARG A 28 -0.62 16.89 -5.19
N VAL A 29 -0.66 16.16 -6.30
CA VAL A 29 -0.47 14.72 -6.39
C VAL A 29 0.98 14.41 -6.01
N PHE A 30 1.25 14.29 -4.71
CA PHE A 30 2.42 13.56 -4.24
C PHE A 30 2.00 12.09 -4.18
N LEU A 31 2.56 11.30 -5.10
CA LEU A 31 2.14 9.94 -5.39
C LEU A 31 2.53 8.91 -4.32
N TYR A 32 3.05 9.34 -3.18
CA TYR A 32 3.52 8.45 -2.12
C TYR A 32 3.24 9.10 -0.74
N ASP A 33 2.73 8.32 0.21
CA ASP A 33 2.49 8.61 1.65
C ASP A 33 1.14 9.17 2.15
N THR A 34 0.08 9.28 1.34
CA THR A 34 -1.25 9.64 1.85
C THR A 34 -2.11 8.42 2.21
N MET A 35 -2.00 7.97 3.46
CA MET A 35 -3.08 7.26 4.15
C MET A 35 -4.23 8.26 4.41
N GLU A 36 -5.20 8.33 3.51
CA GLU A 36 -6.49 8.97 3.81
C GLU A 36 -7.44 7.91 4.38
N THR A 37 -7.75 8.02 5.67
CA THR A 37 -8.78 7.21 6.34
C THR A 37 -10.16 7.70 5.89
N ILE A 38 -10.64 7.16 4.77
CA ILE A 38 -11.99 7.44 4.25
C ILE A 38 -12.98 6.48 4.92
N GLY A 39 -13.96 7.03 5.66
CA GLY A 39 -15.24 6.31 5.91
C GLY A 39 -15.68 6.01 7.34
N MET A 40 -15.23 6.70 8.39
CA MET A 40 -15.77 6.45 9.74
C MET A 40 -16.88 7.46 10.12
N ARG A 41 -18.10 6.97 10.36
CA ARG A 41 -19.17 7.67 11.12
C ARG A 41 -19.36 6.98 12.45
N TYR A 42 -19.24 7.73 13.55
CA TYR A 42 -19.43 7.22 14.91
C TYR A 42 -20.78 7.62 15.50
N GLY A 43 -21.35 6.75 16.34
CA GLY A 43 -22.57 6.98 17.11
C GLY A 43 -22.35 7.87 18.34
N PRO A 44 -23.42 8.35 18.99
CA PRO A 44 -23.31 9.19 20.17
C PRO A 44 -23.08 8.33 21.43
N THR A 45 -22.50 8.95 22.46
CA THR A 45 -22.33 8.49 23.87
C THR A 45 -21.08 7.62 24.17
N PHE A 46 -20.19 7.91 25.15
CA PHE A 46 -20.32 8.60 26.45
C PHE A 46 -19.00 9.27 26.95
N ARG A 47 -19.20 10.38 27.67
CA ARG A 47 -18.46 10.96 28.82
C ARG A 47 -16.92 10.92 28.83
N ILE A 48 -16.36 12.08 28.50
CA ILE A 48 -14.93 12.39 28.54
C ILE A 48 -14.49 12.71 29.97
N MET A 49 -13.47 12.03 30.47
CA MET A 49 -12.59 12.56 31.51
C MET A 49 -11.45 13.27 30.78
N THR A 50 -11.49 14.60 30.71
CA THR A 50 -10.63 15.39 29.80
C THR A 50 -9.24 15.65 30.35
N GLU A 51 -9.02 15.59 31.66
CA GLU A 51 -7.72 15.86 32.27
C GLU A 51 -7.50 15.03 33.54
N LEU A 52 -6.31 14.42 33.65
CA LEU A 52 -5.73 13.95 34.91
C LEU A 52 -4.45 14.78 35.14
N PHE A 53 -4.52 15.75 36.05
CA PHE A 53 -3.42 16.66 36.33
C PHE A 53 -2.49 16.10 37.40
N ALA A 54 -1.27 15.72 37.00
CA ALA A 54 -0.23 15.25 37.91
C ALA A 54 0.76 16.36 38.32
N GLY A 55 0.32 17.62 38.44
CA GLY A 55 1.12 18.71 39.02
C GLY A 55 2.36 19.16 38.23
N PRO A 56 2.93 20.34 38.55
CA PRO A 56 4.15 20.87 37.91
C PRO A 56 5.43 20.09 38.23
N SER A 57 5.36 19.14 39.17
CA SER A 57 6.49 18.33 39.67
C SER A 57 6.35 16.84 39.30
N ALA A 58 5.63 16.53 38.22
CA ALA A 58 5.49 15.15 37.74
C ALA A 58 6.88 14.57 37.42
N SER A 59 7.34 13.65 38.26
CA SER A 59 8.58 12.92 38.04
C SER A 59 8.29 11.77 37.09
N TYR A 60 8.91 11.73 35.91
CA TYR A 60 9.04 10.48 35.18
C TYR A 60 10.13 9.66 35.87
N GLY A 61 9.75 8.54 36.45
CA GLY A 61 10.67 7.63 37.13
C GLY A 61 10.06 6.24 37.25
N MET A 62 10.91 5.21 37.26
CA MET A 62 10.52 3.89 37.72
C MET A 62 10.07 3.99 39.18
N ILE A 63 8.84 3.58 39.48
CA ILE A 63 8.41 3.35 40.85
C ILE A 63 9.20 2.15 41.39
N THR A 64 10.30 2.42 42.06
CA THR A 64 10.99 1.42 42.90
C THR A 64 10.42 1.53 44.30
N GLY A 65 9.21 0.99 44.49
CA GLY A 65 8.69 0.74 45.82
C GLY A 65 9.43 -0.45 46.44
N GLN A 66 9.69 -0.41 47.75
CA GLN A 66 10.27 -1.52 48.52
C GLN A 66 9.42 -2.81 48.50
N ASP A 67 8.26 -2.80 47.83
CA ASP A 67 7.34 -3.92 47.66
C ASP A 67 7.01 -4.22 46.18
N ALA A 68 7.90 -3.87 45.24
CA ALA A 68 7.84 -4.41 43.89
C ALA A 68 8.21 -5.89 43.94
N ARG A 69 7.25 -6.77 44.30
CA ARG A 69 7.31 -8.20 44.00
C ARG A 69 7.84 -8.31 42.58
N ALA A 70 8.93 -9.05 42.38
CA ALA A 70 9.54 -9.26 41.07
C ALA A 70 8.43 -9.62 40.06
N SER A 71 8.00 -8.62 39.29
CA SER A 71 6.95 -8.82 38.31
C SER A 71 7.58 -9.71 37.25
N CYS A 72 7.04 -10.91 37.06
CA CYS A 72 7.41 -11.77 35.94
C CYS A 72 6.95 -11.18 34.59
N PHE A 73 6.38 -9.97 34.61
CA PHE A 73 5.85 -9.24 33.48
C PHE A 73 6.53 -7.89 33.36
N THR A 74 6.99 -7.57 32.15
CA THR A 74 7.40 -6.21 31.78
C THR A 74 6.15 -5.40 31.50
N GLN A 75 5.93 -4.30 32.23
CA GLN A 75 4.86 -3.35 31.93
C GLN A 75 5.37 -2.33 30.92
N THR A 76 4.65 -2.17 29.80
CA THR A 76 4.95 -1.17 28.79
C THR A 76 3.72 -0.32 28.57
N TRP A 77 3.87 1.00 28.70
CA TRP A 77 2.77 1.96 28.55
C TRP A 77 2.78 2.58 27.15
N HIS A 78 1.61 2.66 26.53
CA HIS A 78 1.40 3.30 25.24
C HIS A 78 0.22 4.28 25.32
N LYS A 79 0.18 5.24 24.38
CA LYS A 79 -1.04 6.02 24.18
C LYS A 79 -2.12 5.08 23.63
N ASP A 80 -3.31 5.18 24.20
CA ASP A 80 -4.46 4.38 23.76
C ASP A 80 -4.95 4.90 22.40
N VAL A 81 -4.94 4.01 21.38
CA VAL A 81 -5.33 4.35 20.00
C VAL A 81 -6.79 4.78 19.87
N ASP A 82 -7.68 4.35 20.77
CA ASP A 82 -9.10 4.71 20.73
C ASP A 82 -9.37 6.12 21.30
N LEU A 83 -8.39 6.70 22.00
CA LEU A 83 -8.48 8.03 22.59
C LEU A 83 -7.78 9.10 21.74
N LEU A 84 -7.25 8.73 20.58
CA LEU A 84 -6.49 9.62 19.71
C LEU A 84 -7.31 10.02 18.49
N GLU A 85 -7.25 11.31 18.15
CA GLU A 85 -7.75 11.81 16.87
C GLU A 85 -6.88 11.26 15.72
N PRO A 86 -7.41 11.14 14.49
CA PRO A 86 -6.68 10.56 13.35
C PRO A 86 -5.31 11.20 13.09
N LEU A 87 -5.19 12.52 13.23
CA LEU A 87 -3.91 13.23 13.09
C LEU A 87 -2.92 12.88 14.20
N GLN A 88 -3.41 12.61 15.41
CA GLN A 88 -2.56 12.20 16.53
C GLN A 88 -2.11 10.73 16.39
N ILE A 89 -2.96 9.86 15.85
CA ILE A 89 -2.58 8.49 15.46
C ILE A 89 -1.49 8.54 14.40
N LYS A 90 -1.71 9.35 13.35
CA LYS A 90 -0.71 9.62 12.31
C LYS A 90 0.61 10.03 12.95
N ASP A 91 0.64 11.12 13.72
CA ASP A 91 1.86 11.62 14.34
C ASP A 91 2.54 10.59 15.26
N LEU A 92 1.75 9.78 15.99
CA LEU A 92 2.27 8.71 16.85
C LEU A 92 2.96 7.62 16.03
N VAL A 93 2.31 7.14 14.97
CA VAL A 93 2.83 6.11 14.07
C VAL A 93 4.10 6.61 13.37
N TYR A 94 4.06 7.80 12.77
CA TYR A 94 5.20 8.38 12.06
C TYR A 94 6.43 8.62 12.97
N LYS A 95 6.24 8.94 14.26
CA LYS A 95 7.35 9.11 15.21
C LYS A 95 8.06 7.82 15.57
N ARG A 96 7.38 6.68 15.45
CA ARG A 96 7.88 5.36 15.89
C ARG A 96 8.51 4.56 14.77
N ILE A 97 8.38 5.03 13.53
CA ILE A 97 8.85 4.35 12.35
C ILE A 97 10.22 4.89 11.96
N LEU A 98 11.07 3.99 11.52
CA LEU A 98 12.36 4.35 10.94
C LEU A 98 12.08 5.17 9.68
N LYS A 99 12.52 6.43 9.68
CA LYS A 99 12.43 7.28 8.50
C LYS A 99 13.21 6.63 7.36
N SER A 100 12.67 6.74 6.14
CA SER A 100 13.44 6.35 4.96
C SER A 100 14.79 7.07 4.97
N GLN A 101 15.84 6.35 4.60
CA GLN A 101 17.17 6.92 4.41
C GLN A 101 17.33 7.54 3.03
N ASP A 102 16.32 7.44 2.18
CA ASP A 102 16.32 7.99 0.83
C ASP A 102 16.12 9.51 0.90
N ASP A 103 16.95 10.24 0.15
CA ASP A 103 16.71 11.66 -0.11
C ASP A 103 15.83 11.85 -1.37
N GLU A 104 15.28 13.05 -1.52
CA GLU A 104 14.45 13.41 -2.68
C GLU A 104 15.20 13.25 -4.02
N SER A 105 16.54 13.20 -4.02
CA SER A 105 17.33 13.06 -5.25
C SER A 105 17.23 11.66 -5.86
N VAL A 106 16.94 10.63 -5.06
CA VAL A 106 16.69 9.26 -5.58
C VAL A 106 15.39 9.23 -6.39
N LEU A 107 14.37 9.98 -5.96
CA LEU A 107 13.10 10.07 -6.64
C LEU A 107 13.20 10.74 -8.00
N ASP A 108 13.85 11.91 -8.06
CA ASP A 108 14.02 12.65 -9.32
C ASP A 108 14.75 11.78 -10.37
N ARG A 109 15.73 10.99 -9.93
CA ARG A 109 16.47 10.06 -10.79
C ARG A 109 15.62 8.87 -11.24
N LEU A 110 14.81 8.30 -10.35
CA LEU A 110 13.87 7.24 -10.70
C LEU A 110 12.84 7.73 -11.72
N GLU A 111 12.30 8.93 -11.52
CA GLU A 111 11.37 9.57 -12.46
C GLU A 111 12.03 9.77 -13.83
N PHE A 112 13.27 10.26 -13.86
CA PHE A 112 14.04 10.37 -15.09
C PHE A 112 14.18 9.01 -15.81
N VAL A 113 14.55 7.94 -15.10
CA VAL A 113 14.67 6.59 -15.69
C VAL A 113 13.32 6.11 -16.27
N CYS A 114 12.22 6.33 -15.56
CA CYS A 114 10.86 6.03 -16.05
C CYS A 114 10.53 6.81 -17.32
N LEU A 115 10.83 8.12 -17.36
CA LEU A 115 10.61 8.97 -18.52
C LEU A 115 11.39 8.47 -19.73
N VAL A 116 12.65 8.05 -19.57
CA VAL A 116 13.44 7.48 -20.66
C VAL A 116 12.75 6.27 -21.30
N TYR A 117 12.26 5.32 -20.50
CA TYR A 117 11.51 4.17 -21.03
C TYR A 117 10.21 4.58 -21.70
N ILE A 118 9.48 5.54 -21.13
CA ILE A 118 8.26 6.09 -21.70
C ILE A 118 8.52 6.72 -23.09
N TYR A 119 9.53 7.59 -23.21
CA TYR A 119 9.87 8.24 -24.48
C TYR A 119 10.32 7.23 -25.52
N ARG A 120 11.13 6.23 -25.13
CA ARG A 120 11.51 5.12 -26.02
C ARG A 120 10.31 4.31 -26.50
N CYS A 121 9.34 4.05 -25.61
CA CYS A 121 8.10 3.35 -25.98
C CYS A 121 7.24 4.18 -26.94
N LEU A 122 7.12 5.49 -26.73
CA LEU A 122 6.40 6.38 -27.64
C LEU A 122 7.08 6.46 -29.01
N ALA A 123 8.41 6.58 -29.06
CA ALA A 123 9.18 6.54 -30.30
C ALA A 123 9.01 5.20 -31.03
N TRP A 124 8.96 4.07 -30.30
CA TRP A 124 8.67 2.77 -30.90
C TRP A 124 7.27 2.72 -31.52
N PHE A 125 6.24 3.28 -30.87
CA PHE A 125 4.90 3.39 -31.46
C PHE A 125 4.84 4.22 -32.75
N GLU A 126 5.79 5.13 -32.96
CA GLU A 126 5.92 5.91 -34.20
C GLU A 126 6.72 5.18 -35.29
N SER A 127 7.42 4.10 -34.93
CA SER A 127 8.19 3.29 -35.88
C SER A 127 7.29 2.42 -36.77
N GLU A 128 7.85 1.93 -37.88
CA GLU A 128 7.16 1.01 -38.79
C GLU A 128 6.71 -0.28 -38.11
N GLU A 129 7.47 -0.75 -37.12
CA GLU A 129 7.16 -1.95 -36.35
C GLU A 129 6.03 -1.68 -35.34
N GLY A 130 6.19 -0.65 -34.49
CA GLY A 130 5.29 -0.42 -33.37
C GLY A 130 3.94 0.21 -33.72
N LYS A 131 3.82 0.93 -34.85
CA LYS A 131 2.58 1.65 -35.21
C LYS A 131 1.35 0.75 -35.30
N ALA A 132 1.52 -0.52 -35.70
CA ALA A 132 0.43 -1.49 -35.80
C ALA A 132 -0.05 -2.01 -34.44
N HIS A 133 0.76 -1.81 -33.39
CA HIS A 133 0.54 -2.33 -32.04
C HIS A 133 0.01 -1.28 -31.06
N VAL A 134 -0.23 -0.04 -31.52
CA VAL A 134 -0.86 1.00 -30.70
C VAL A 134 -2.29 0.57 -30.35
N PRO A 135 -2.63 0.39 -29.05
CA PRO A 135 -3.97 -0.01 -28.65
C PRO A 135 -5.03 1.04 -29.06
N GLN A 136 -6.14 0.58 -29.62
CA GLN A 136 -7.22 1.45 -30.12
C GLN A 136 -8.40 1.57 -29.15
N ASP A 137 -8.51 0.64 -28.20
CA ASP A 137 -9.59 0.52 -27.21
C ASP A 137 -9.09 -0.07 -25.88
N GLY A 138 -9.99 -0.10 -24.90
CA GLY A 138 -9.76 -0.68 -23.58
C GLY A 138 -8.69 0.04 -22.75
N PHE A 139 -8.18 -0.67 -21.75
CA PHE A 139 -7.21 -0.13 -20.78
C PHE A 139 -5.88 0.27 -21.44
N GLY A 140 -5.39 -0.52 -22.40
CA GLY A 140 -4.13 -0.23 -23.09
C GLY A 140 -4.15 1.12 -23.82
N LYS A 141 -5.30 1.50 -24.42
CA LYS A 141 -5.47 2.81 -25.04
C LYS A 141 -5.37 3.92 -24.01
N LEU A 142 -6.07 3.77 -22.88
CA LEU A 142 -6.04 4.75 -21.79
C LEU A 142 -4.63 4.92 -21.22
N CYS A 143 -3.85 3.84 -21.08
CA CYS A 143 -2.46 3.92 -20.67
C CYS A 143 -1.62 4.73 -21.66
N VAL A 144 -1.74 4.48 -22.96
CA VAL A 144 -0.97 5.23 -23.98
C VAL A 144 -1.40 6.69 -24.04
N GLU A 145 -2.69 6.99 -23.92
CA GLU A 145 -3.20 8.36 -23.83
C GLU A 145 -2.69 9.09 -22.59
N TRP A 146 -2.70 8.42 -21.43
CA TRP A 146 -2.13 8.93 -20.20
C TRP A 146 -0.65 9.24 -20.38
N VAL A 147 0.15 8.27 -20.85
CA VAL A 147 1.59 8.45 -21.10
C VAL A 147 1.85 9.64 -22.04
N ARG A 148 1.12 9.76 -23.14
CA ARG A 148 1.23 10.89 -24.09
C ARG A 148 0.91 12.24 -23.46
N ASN A 149 0.03 12.29 -22.48
CA ASN A 149 -0.29 13.52 -21.77
C ASN A 149 0.75 13.82 -20.69
N THR A 150 1.17 12.81 -19.93
CA THR A 150 2.18 12.91 -18.88
C THR A 150 3.48 13.50 -19.43
N VAL A 151 4.00 13.00 -20.55
CA VAL A 151 5.27 13.51 -21.11
C VAL A 151 5.24 15.00 -21.47
N LYS A 152 4.06 15.60 -21.68
CA LYS A 152 3.93 17.04 -21.96
C LYS A 152 4.17 17.92 -20.73
N GLU A 153 4.08 17.33 -19.54
CA GLU A 153 4.30 18.01 -18.26
C GLU A 153 5.79 18.01 -17.86
N PHE A 154 6.62 17.21 -18.55
CA PHE A 154 8.05 17.09 -18.29
C PHE A 154 8.89 17.79 -19.36
N PRO A 155 10.11 18.26 -19.00
CA PRO A 155 11.05 18.74 -20.00
C PRO A 155 11.39 17.63 -21.01
N PRO A 156 11.71 17.99 -22.27
CA PRO A 156 12.17 17.01 -23.24
C PRO A 156 13.47 16.37 -22.78
N LEU A 157 13.69 15.11 -23.16
CA LEU A 157 14.95 14.42 -22.92
C LEU A 157 16.12 15.12 -23.63
N PRO A 158 17.37 14.84 -23.19
CA PRO A 158 18.57 15.25 -23.92
C PRO A 158 18.51 14.96 -25.42
N SER A 159 19.13 15.85 -26.22
CA SER A 159 18.97 15.87 -27.68
C SER A 159 19.54 14.66 -28.42
N THR A 160 20.34 13.81 -27.77
CA THR A 160 20.98 12.65 -28.40
C THR A 160 20.82 11.38 -27.54
N GLU A 161 20.58 10.24 -28.18
CA GLU A 161 20.40 8.95 -27.49
C GLU A 161 21.62 8.55 -26.63
N SER A 162 22.82 8.93 -27.06
CA SER A 162 24.05 8.69 -26.28
C SER A 162 24.07 9.48 -24.97
N GLN A 163 23.57 10.72 -24.96
CA GLN A 163 23.46 11.52 -23.73
C GLN A 163 22.38 10.95 -22.81
N VAL A 164 21.21 10.63 -23.36
CA VAL A 164 20.11 9.99 -22.62
C VAL A 164 20.60 8.72 -21.94
N THR A 165 21.28 7.84 -22.68
CA THR A 165 21.82 6.59 -22.14
C THR A 165 22.86 6.85 -21.04
N SER A 166 23.81 7.76 -21.27
CA SER A 166 24.83 8.08 -20.27
C SER A 166 24.23 8.65 -18.98
N GLU A 167 23.21 9.50 -19.08
CA GLU A 167 22.53 10.10 -17.92
C GLU A 167 21.65 9.09 -17.19
N MET A 168 21.00 8.19 -17.93
CA MET A 168 20.23 7.07 -17.38
C MET A 168 21.15 6.16 -16.56
N GLU A 169 22.29 5.75 -17.10
CA GLU A 169 23.28 4.92 -16.39
C GLU A 169 23.88 5.63 -15.16
N SER A 170 24.16 6.93 -15.26
CA SER A 170 24.60 7.72 -14.10
C SER A 170 23.53 7.78 -13.01
N SER A 171 22.26 7.95 -13.40
CA SER A 171 21.12 7.95 -12.48
C SER A 171 20.97 6.61 -11.78
N ARG A 172 21.08 5.50 -12.53
CA ARG A 172 21.08 4.13 -11.98
C ARG A 172 22.15 3.94 -10.92
N ALA A 173 23.40 4.30 -11.24
CA ALA A 173 24.54 4.14 -10.34
C ALA A 173 24.32 4.85 -9.01
N SER A 174 23.58 5.97 -9.00
CA SER A 174 23.18 6.66 -7.78
C SER A 174 22.00 6.00 -7.08
N ILE A 175 20.97 5.56 -7.82
CA ILE A 175 19.75 4.96 -7.25
C ILE A 175 20.06 3.67 -6.48
N VAL A 176 20.93 2.82 -7.02
CA VAL A 176 21.25 1.50 -6.42
C VAL A 176 21.97 1.59 -5.07
N LEU A 177 22.45 2.78 -4.69
CA LEU A 177 23.02 3.01 -3.36
C LEU A 177 21.94 3.02 -2.27
N SER A 178 20.68 3.27 -2.64
CA SER A 178 19.52 3.12 -1.79
C SER A 178 18.91 1.72 -1.97
N LYS A 179 18.60 1.02 -0.87
CA LYS A 179 18.00 -0.32 -0.93
C LYS A 179 16.61 -0.32 -1.56
N SER A 180 15.78 0.66 -1.20
CA SER A 180 14.44 0.88 -1.77
C SER A 180 14.54 1.37 -3.22
N GLY A 181 15.50 2.24 -3.51
CA GLY A 181 15.81 2.69 -4.87
C GLY A 181 16.20 1.53 -5.79
N ASP A 182 17.12 0.67 -5.34
CA ASP A 182 17.62 -0.48 -6.08
C ASP A 182 16.50 -1.42 -6.55
N VAL A 183 15.66 -1.89 -5.62
CA VAL A 183 14.53 -2.77 -6.00
C VAL A 183 13.51 -2.04 -6.89
N THR A 184 13.34 -0.73 -6.71
CA THR A 184 12.42 0.07 -7.54
C THR A 184 12.94 0.18 -8.97
N VAL A 185 14.22 0.52 -9.16
CA VAL A 185 14.79 0.67 -10.50
C VAL A 185 14.84 -0.66 -11.24
N GLN A 186 15.13 -1.78 -10.55
CA GLN A 186 15.06 -3.11 -11.14
C GLN A 186 13.67 -3.44 -11.71
N MET A 187 12.58 -3.04 -11.02
CA MET A 187 11.21 -3.21 -11.51
C MET A 187 10.92 -2.31 -12.72
N VAL A 188 11.36 -1.05 -12.66
CA VAL A 188 11.24 -0.09 -13.76
C VAL A 188 11.94 -0.62 -15.01
N ASP A 189 13.15 -1.15 -14.86
CA ASP A 189 13.93 -1.70 -15.98
C ASP A 189 13.29 -2.90 -16.60
N ARG A 190 12.93 -3.87 -15.75
CA ARG A 190 12.30 -5.11 -16.20
C ARG A 190 11.05 -4.81 -17.00
N THR A 191 10.23 -3.88 -16.52
CA THR A 191 8.99 -3.49 -17.19
C THR A 191 9.28 -2.68 -18.45
N GLY A 192 10.16 -1.68 -18.34
CA GLY A 192 10.55 -0.75 -19.39
C GLY A 192 11.16 -1.43 -20.62
N GLU A 193 12.09 -2.36 -20.39
CA GLU A 193 12.76 -3.14 -21.44
C GLU A 193 11.80 -4.08 -22.17
N ASN A 194 10.70 -4.48 -21.53
CA ASN A 194 9.71 -5.39 -22.10
C ASN A 194 8.47 -4.67 -22.63
N LEU A 195 8.41 -3.32 -22.61
CA LEU A 195 7.21 -2.58 -23.05
C LEU A 195 6.78 -2.94 -24.47
N SER A 196 7.70 -3.03 -25.43
CA SER A 196 7.38 -3.42 -26.80
C SER A 196 6.75 -4.83 -26.84
N ARG A 197 7.38 -5.80 -26.18
CA ARG A 197 6.92 -7.20 -26.08
C ARG A 197 5.56 -7.32 -25.37
N ILE A 198 5.29 -6.46 -24.40
CA ILE A 198 3.99 -6.34 -23.72
C ILE A 198 2.93 -5.84 -24.71
N PHE A 199 3.21 -4.76 -25.45
CA PHE A 199 2.26 -4.19 -26.40
C PHE A 199 2.06 -5.04 -27.65
N THR A 200 3.05 -5.84 -28.06
CA THR A 200 2.89 -6.89 -29.08
C THR A 200 2.18 -8.14 -28.56
N ARG A 201 1.91 -8.22 -27.25
CA ARG A 201 1.31 -9.37 -26.54
C ARG A 201 2.16 -10.64 -26.62
N GLU A 202 3.47 -10.50 -26.78
CA GLU A 202 4.41 -11.61 -26.70
C GLU A 202 4.57 -12.10 -25.26
N VAL A 203 4.51 -11.18 -24.29
CA VAL A 203 4.60 -11.47 -22.86
C VAL A 203 3.51 -10.77 -22.06
N GLU A 204 3.04 -11.44 -21.01
CA GLU A 204 2.08 -10.85 -20.07
C GLU A 204 2.80 -9.96 -19.03
N PRO A 205 2.34 -8.74 -18.74
CA PRO A 205 3.01 -7.82 -17.82
C PRO A 205 3.26 -8.42 -16.43
N LEU A 206 2.26 -9.11 -15.87
CA LEU A 206 2.37 -9.70 -14.54
C LEU A 206 3.42 -10.83 -14.51
N GLN A 207 3.58 -11.56 -15.61
CA GLN A 207 4.62 -12.58 -15.71
C GLN A 207 6.01 -11.93 -15.67
N VAL A 208 6.22 -10.85 -16.43
CA VAL A 208 7.47 -10.09 -16.46
C VAL A 208 7.83 -9.54 -15.08
N MET A 209 6.85 -8.97 -14.37
CA MET A 209 7.08 -8.39 -13.03
C MET A 209 7.33 -9.43 -11.94
N THR A 210 6.73 -10.62 -12.04
CA THR A 210 6.82 -11.68 -10.99
C THR A 210 8.00 -12.63 -11.15
N GLU A 211 8.76 -12.52 -12.24
CA GLU A 211 9.95 -13.32 -12.47
C GLU A 211 11.05 -13.03 -11.44
N GLY A 212 11.65 -14.08 -10.88
CA GLY A 212 12.71 -13.96 -9.87
C GLY A 212 12.24 -13.37 -8.54
N ASP A 213 10.94 -13.47 -8.23
CA ASP A 213 10.30 -12.90 -7.04
C ASP A 213 10.41 -11.37 -6.88
N LEU A 214 10.83 -10.64 -7.93
CA LEU A 214 11.03 -9.19 -7.91
C LEU A 214 9.78 -8.42 -7.46
N PHE A 215 8.59 -8.84 -7.92
CA PHE A 215 7.32 -8.27 -7.46
C PHE A 215 7.12 -8.34 -5.94
N TYR A 216 7.59 -9.42 -5.30
CA TYR A 216 7.45 -9.61 -3.86
C TYR A 216 8.41 -8.72 -3.08
N ASP A 217 9.62 -8.53 -3.58
CA ASP A 217 10.61 -7.65 -2.97
C ASP A 217 10.22 -6.17 -3.16
N PHE A 218 9.65 -5.84 -4.32
CA PHE A 218 9.10 -4.52 -4.60
C PHE A 218 8.06 -4.12 -3.54
N TYR A 219 7.00 -4.89 -3.35
CA TYR A 219 5.96 -4.56 -2.38
C TYR A 219 6.39 -4.67 -0.90
N ARG A 220 7.56 -5.27 -0.62
CA ARG A 220 8.10 -5.37 0.75
C ARG A 220 8.88 -4.12 1.15
N GLY A 221 9.60 -3.50 0.22
CA GLY A 221 10.57 -2.44 0.56
C GLY A 221 10.97 -1.50 -0.56
N ALA A 222 10.27 -1.48 -1.68
CA ALA A 222 10.47 -0.45 -2.71
C ALA A 222 10.05 0.94 -2.23
N PHE A 223 10.43 1.94 -3.01
CA PHE A 223 9.94 3.29 -2.81
C PHE A 223 8.40 3.32 -2.78
N GLY A 224 7.82 4.09 -1.86
CA GLY A 224 6.35 4.17 -1.70
C GLY A 224 5.70 3.05 -0.88
N THR A 225 6.49 2.10 -0.35
CA THR A 225 5.97 1.00 0.50
C THR A 225 6.14 1.23 2.00
N SER A 226 6.66 2.41 2.40
CA SER A 226 6.76 2.91 3.79
C SER A 226 5.46 2.73 4.57
N SER A 227 4.32 2.93 3.92
CA SER A 227 2.99 2.76 4.50
C SER A 227 2.75 1.38 5.13
N ASN A 228 3.44 0.32 4.68
CA ASN A 228 3.36 -1.01 5.29
C ASN A 228 3.83 -1.01 6.74
N THR A 229 4.90 -0.28 7.04
CA THR A 229 5.41 -0.14 8.42
C THR A 229 4.47 0.73 9.26
N ASN A 230 3.80 1.71 8.64
CA ASN A 230 2.75 2.51 9.29
C ASN A 230 1.57 1.64 9.75
N VAL A 231 1.09 0.77 8.85
CA VAL A 231 0.05 -0.22 9.17
C VAL A 231 0.52 -1.13 10.31
N ALA A 232 1.73 -1.68 10.19
CA ALA A 232 2.28 -2.59 11.19
C ALA A 232 2.32 -1.97 12.58
N GLU A 233 2.83 -0.74 12.72
CA GLU A 233 2.90 -0.08 14.03
C GLU A 233 1.52 0.22 14.61
N TYR A 234 0.55 0.63 13.78
CA TYR A 234 -0.83 0.80 14.25
C TYR A 234 -1.44 -0.52 14.72
N VAL A 235 -1.31 -1.59 13.94
CA VAL A 235 -1.79 -2.94 14.32
C VAL A 235 -1.12 -3.39 15.60
N GLY A 236 0.18 -3.12 15.75
CA GLY A 236 0.95 -3.41 16.95
C GLY A 236 0.38 -2.73 18.19
N LEU A 237 0.05 -1.44 18.09
CA LEU A 237 -0.60 -0.68 19.17
C LEU A 237 -1.97 -1.25 19.55
N VAL A 238 -2.79 -1.63 18.56
CA VAL A 238 -4.09 -2.28 18.78
C VAL A 238 -3.90 -3.60 19.53
N ALA A 239 -2.94 -4.42 19.10
CA ALA A 239 -2.66 -5.72 19.72
C ALA A 239 -2.02 -5.61 21.11
N ASP A 240 -1.24 -4.55 21.38
CA ASP A 240 -0.70 -4.27 22.71
C ASP A 240 -1.80 -3.91 23.70
N LYS A 241 -2.86 -3.22 23.24
CA LYS A 241 -4.06 -2.89 24.03
C LYS A 241 -4.96 -4.11 24.23
N SER A 242 -5.21 -4.86 23.16
CA SER A 242 -6.17 -5.96 23.11
C SER A 242 -5.51 -7.22 22.56
N PRO A 243 -4.74 -7.96 23.39
CA PRO A 243 -4.18 -9.24 22.99
C PRO A 243 -5.29 -10.21 22.57
N GLY A 244 -5.03 -11.00 21.54
CA GLY A 244 -6.00 -11.90 20.94
C GLY A 244 -6.86 -11.28 19.83
N VAL A 245 -6.47 -10.11 19.31
CA VAL A 245 -7.10 -9.48 18.14
C VAL A 245 -7.20 -10.44 16.95
N LYS A 246 -8.33 -10.44 16.25
CA LYS A 246 -8.57 -11.18 15.01
C LYS A 246 -8.51 -10.23 13.82
N ILE A 247 -7.56 -10.48 12.94
CA ILE A 247 -7.26 -9.61 11.81
C ILE A 247 -7.71 -10.27 10.51
N LEU A 248 -8.33 -9.50 9.61
CA LEU A 248 -8.58 -9.88 8.22
C LEU A 248 -7.78 -8.94 7.30
N GLU A 249 -6.91 -9.49 6.47
CA GLU A 249 -6.21 -8.72 5.43
C GLU A 249 -6.83 -9.03 4.07
N ILE A 250 -7.34 -8.00 3.39
CA ILE A 250 -8.01 -8.08 2.10
C ILE A 250 -7.01 -7.69 1.01
N GLY A 251 -6.88 -8.52 -0.03
CA GLY A 251 -5.94 -8.28 -1.13
C GLY A 251 -4.50 -8.25 -0.67
N ALA A 252 -4.13 -9.17 0.22
CA ALA A 252 -2.81 -9.24 0.82
C ALA A 252 -1.70 -9.55 -0.22
N GLY A 253 -2.06 -10.13 -1.38
CA GLY A 253 -1.19 -10.24 -2.55
C GLY A 253 0.15 -10.89 -2.25
N THR A 254 1.23 -10.15 -2.45
CA THR A 254 2.61 -10.63 -2.20
C THR A 254 2.97 -10.75 -0.72
N GLY A 255 2.10 -10.28 0.18
CA GLY A 255 2.34 -10.25 1.62
C GLY A 255 3.35 -9.19 2.05
N GLY A 256 3.42 -8.07 1.31
CA GLY A 256 4.28 -6.93 1.66
C GLY A 256 3.90 -6.34 3.01
N THR A 257 2.63 -5.97 3.20
CA THR A 257 2.09 -5.47 4.47
C THR A 257 2.07 -6.56 5.54
N THR A 258 1.58 -7.75 5.21
CA THR A 258 1.56 -8.94 6.09
C THR A 258 2.90 -9.18 6.77
N TYR A 259 4.01 -9.11 6.01
CA TYR A 259 5.35 -9.34 6.53
C TYR A 259 5.68 -8.43 7.73
N HIS A 260 5.46 -7.12 7.58
CA HIS A 260 5.76 -6.14 8.63
C HIS A 260 4.78 -6.28 9.80
N VAL A 261 3.51 -6.57 9.53
CA VAL A 261 2.50 -6.75 10.57
C VAL A 261 2.79 -7.97 11.43
N LEU A 262 3.12 -9.13 10.82
CA LEU A 262 3.46 -10.35 11.55
C LEU A 262 4.72 -10.16 12.40
N GLU A 263 5.74 -9.48 11.88
CA GLU A 263 6.93 -9.11 12.66
C GLU A 263 6.58 -8.29 13.90
N ARG A 264 5.69 -7.29 13.75
CA ARG A 264 5.26 -6.42 14.86
C ARG A 264 4.35 -7.13 15.88
N LEU A 265 3.67 -8.20 15.48
CA LEU A 265 2.80 -9.00 16.33
C LEU A 265 3.55 -10.11 17.10
N ARG A 266 4.76 -10.49 16.64
CA ARG A 266 5.53 -11.58 17.24
C ARG A 266 6.14 -11.18 18.59
N ASN A 267 6.00 -12.06 19.57
CA ASN A 267 6.65 -11.95 20.86
C ASN A 267 8.06 -12.57 20.82
N ALA A 268 8.89 -12.25 21.82
CA ALA A 268 10.26 -12.76 21.90
C ALA A 268 10.35 -14.29 22.05
N ASP A 269 9.29 -14.95 22.54
CA ASP A 269 9.18 -16.40 22.69
C ASP A 269 8.63 -17.10 21.42
N GLY A 270 8.38 -16.36 20.35
CA GLY A 270 7.81 -16.86 19.10
C GLY A 270 6.28 -17.00 19.09
N THR A 271 5.60 -16.68 20.19
CA THR A 271 4.13 -16.55 20.20
C THR A 271 3.69 -15.25 19.53
N SER A 272 2.38 -15.07 19.31
CA SER A 272 1.83 -13.84 18.73
C SER A 272 0.89 -13.14 19.70
N LYS A 273 0.82 -11.81 19.59
CA LYS A 273 -0.18 -10.97 20.26
C LYS A 273 -1.57 -11.11 19.63
N ALA A 274 -1.68 -11.57 18.38
CA ALA A 274 -2.95 -11.80 17.71
C ALA A 274 -3.44 -13.24 17.92
N ALA A 275 -4.77 -13.44 17.96
CA ALA A 275 -5.35 -14.79 18.01
C ALA A 275 -5.50 -15.40 16.61
N LYS A 276 -5.71 -14.55 15.60
CA LYS A 276 -5.96 -14.98 14.22
C LYS A 276 -5.55 -13.90 13.23
N TYR A 277 -4.95 -14.31 12.12
CA TYR A 277 -4.64 -13.49 10.97
C TYR A 277 -5.16 -14.18 9.71
N CYS A 278 -6.28 -13.70 9.17
CA CYS A 278 -6.86 -14.21 7.94
C CYS A 278 -6.26 -13.46 6.73
N PHE A 279 -5.30 -14.09 6.07
CA PHE A 279 -4.71 -13.64 4.82
C PHE A 279 -5.64 -13.97 3.66
N THR A 280 -6.06 -12.97 2.91
CA THR A 280 -6.94 -13.19 1.76
C THR A 280 -6.50 -12.49 0.50
N ASP A 281 -6.75 -13.16 -0.62
CA ASP A 281 -6.52 -12.63 -1.97
C ASP A 281 -7.47 -13.30 -2.96
N ILE A 282 -7.74 -12.65 -4.10
CA ILE A 282 -8.55 -13.26 -5.17
C ILE A 282 -7.76 -14.35 -5.92
N SER A 283 -6.43 -14.25 -5.94
CA SER A 283 -5.53 -15.13 -6.66
C SER A 283 -5.03 -16.29 -5.78
N PRO A 284 -5.35 -17.54 -6.12
CA PRO A 284 -4.86 -18.71 -5.39
C PRO A 284 -3.33 -18.83 -5.37
N ARG A 285 -2.64 -18.29 -6.39
CA ARG A 285 -1.18 -18.33 -6.50
C ARG A 285 -0.51 -17.56 -5.35
N PHE A 286 -1.10 -16.43 -4.95
CA PHE A 286 -0.58 -15.64 -3.83
C PHE A 286 -0.79 -16.35 -2.50
N LEU A 287 -1.94 -16.99 -2.30
CA LEU A 287 -2.25 -17.75 -1.08
C LEU A 287 -1.24 -18.89 -0.85
N ALA A 288 -0.94 -19.68 -1.89
CA ALA A 288 -0.01 -20.81 -1.78
C ALA A 288 1.41 -20.34 -1.39
N LYS A 289 1.94 -19.33 -2.09
CA LYS A 289 3.26 -18.75 -1.77
C LYS A 289 3.30 -18.10 -0.38
N ALA A 290 2.19 -17.48 0.05
CA ALA A 290 2.09 -16.87 1.37
C ALA A 290 2.12 -17.93 2.48
N ALA A 291 1.47 -19.08 2.29
CA ALA A 291 1.50 -20.18 3.24
C ALA A 291 2.92 -20.71 3.49
N ASP A 292 3.71 -20.88 2.43
CA ASP A 292 5.12 -21.28 2.56
C ASP A 292 5.95 -20.21 3.27
N ARG A 293 5.78 -18.94 2.86
CA ARG A 293 6.55 -17.78 3.34
C ARG A 293 6.27 -17.42 4.80
N PHE A 294 5.03 -17.58 5.27
CA PHE A 294 4.61 -17.24 6.64
C PHE A 294 4.44 -18.47 7.52
N SER A 295 5.11 -19.58 7.17
CA SER A 295 5.07 -20.84 7.93
C SER A 295 5.53 -20.70 9.39
N ALA A 296 6.41 -19.74 9.69
CA ALA A 296 6.82 -19.42 11.07
C ALA A 296 5.67 -18.90 11.95
N ASP A 297 4.65 -18.29 11.34
CA ASP A 297 3.48 -17.70 12.02
C ASP A 297 2.22 -18.56 11.80
N ALA A 298 2.37 -19.81 11.35
CA ALA A 298 1.27 -20.71 11.01
C ALA A 298 0.27 -20.96 12.15
N SER A 299 0.66 -20.73 13.41
CA SER A 299 -0.21 -20.88 14.58
C SER A 299 -1.39 -19.91 14.61
N ILE A 300 -1.29 -18.76 13.92
CA ILE A 300 -2.37 -17.76 13.85
C ILE A 300 -2.90 -17.55 12.43
N MET A 301 -2.20 -18.04 11.41
CA MET A 301 -2.51 -17.73 10.01
C MET A 301 -3.64 -18.61 9.45
N GLU A 302 -4.60 -17.98 8.78
CA GLU A 302 -5.58 -18.63 7.92
C GLU A 302 -5.47 -18.05 6.52
N PHE A 303 -5.40 -18.89 5.49
CA PHE A 303 -5.33 -18.44 4.10
C PHE A 303 -6.65 -18.76 3.40
N LYS A 304 -7.27 -17.75 2.78
CA LYS A 304 -8.57 -17.92 2.14
C LYS A 304 -8.76 -17.04 0.92
N ALA A 305 -9.35 -17.59 -0.13
CA ALA A 305 -9.72 -16.81 -1.30
C ALA A 305 -10.86 -15.85 -0.96
N PHE A 306 -10.70 -14.57 -1.31
CA PHE A 306 -11.73 -13.56 -1.08
C PHE A 306 -11.76 -12.54 -2.21
N ASN A 307 -12.95 -12.36 -2.79
CA ASN A 307 -13.23 -11.29 -3.71
C ASN A 307 -14.15 -10.28 -3.01
N ILE A 308 -13.61 -9.10 -2.69
CA ILE A 308 -14.32 -8.03 -1.99
C ILE A 308 -15.47 -7.41 -2.80
N GLU A 309 -15.50 -7.60 -4.13
CA GLU A 309 -16.65 -7.20 -4.97
C GLU A 309 -17.86 -8.13 -4.78
N LYS A 310 -17.68 -9.26 -4.10
CA LYS A 310 -18.74 -10.22 -3.85
C LYS A 310 -19.10 -10.22 -2.38
N GLU A 311 -20.34 -10.59 -2.09
CA GLU A 311 -20.86 -10.62 -0.73
C GLU A 311 -19.99 -11.57 0.16
N PRO A 312 -19.52 -11.11 1.35
CA PRO A 312 -18.61 -11.90 2.19
C PRO A 312 -19.19 -13.20 2.74
N LYS A 313 -20.44 -13.19 3.22
CA LYS A 313 -21.10 -14.37 3.81
C LYS A 313 -21.21 -15.53 2.82
N LYS A 314 -21.50 -15.25 1.54
CA LYS A 314 -21.56 -16.22 0.45
C LYS A 314 -20.21 -16.85 0.12
N GLN A 315 -19.11 -16.20 0.51
CA GLN A 315 -17.74 -16.70 0.40
C GLN A 315 -17.28 -17.41 1.68
N GLY A 316 -18.22 -17.69 2.60
CA GLY A 316 -18.00 -18.42 3.84
C GLY A 316 -17.32 -17.60 4.93
N PHE A 317 -17.33 -16.28 4.85
CA PHE A 317 -16.86 -15.42 5.94
C PHE A 317 -17.97 -15.25 6.98
N SER A 318 -17.59 -15.36 8.26
CA SER A 318 -18.46 -14.98 9.36
C SER A 318 -18.48 -13.46 9.46
N LEU A 319 -19.67 -12.87 9.39
CA LEU A 319 -19.87 -11.43 9.59
C LEU A 319 -19.54 -11.05 11.04
N GLU A 320 -19.15 -9.79 11.25
CA GLU A 320 -18.84 -9.20 12.56
C GLU A 320 -17.85 -10.04 13.40
N SER A 321 -16.93 -10.76 12.75
CA SER A 321 -16.05 -11.74 13.41
C SER A 321 -14.58 -11.34 13.49
N TYR A 322 -14.22 -10.23 12.88
CA TYR A 322 -12.87 -9.66 12.89
C TYR A 322 -12.89 -8.32 13.61
N ASP A 323 -11.85 -8.08 14.41
CA ASP A 323 -11.69 -6.86 15.19
C ASP A 323 -10.99 -5.76 14.36
N LEU A 324 -10.19 -6.17 13.37
CA LEU A 324 -9.45 -5.26 12.50
C LEU A 324 -9.40 -5.78 11.05
N ILE A 325 -9.66 -4.90 10.10
CA ILE A 325 -9.54 -5.18 8.66
C ILE A 325 -8.41 -4.32 8.09
N ILE A 326 -7.48 -4.96 7.37
CA ILE A 326 -6.37 -4.32 6.68
C ILE A 326 -6.65 -4.37 5.17
N CYS A 327 -6.57 -3.21 4.51
CA CYS A 327 -6.75 -3.06 3.07
C CYS A 327 -5.60 -2.22 2.49
N ALA A 328 -4.43 -2.81 2.31
CA ALA A 328 -3.26 -2.10 1.79
C ALA A 328 -3.21 -2.17 0.27
N ASN A 329 -3.32 -1.03 -0.41
CA ASN A 329 -3.23 -0.92 -1.87
C ASN A 329 -4.19 -1.86 -2.65
N VAL A 330 -5.38 -2.13 -2.12
CA VAL A 330 -6.37 -3.02 -2.75
C VAL A 330 -7.65 -2.29 -3.19
N LEU A 331 -8.15 -1.33 -2.40
CA LEU A 331 -9.50 -0.76 -2.61
C LEU A 331 -9.60 0.17 -3.83
N HIS A 332 -8.50 0.49 -4.50
CA HIS A 332 -8.54 1.29 -5.73
C HIS A 332 -8.77 0.44 -6.99
N ALA A 333 -8.58 -0.88 -6.90
CA ALA A 333 -8.60 -1.77 -8.07
C ALA A 333 -10.02 -2.20 -8.48
N PRO A 334 -10.93 -2.51 -7.52
CA PRO A 334 -12.30 -2.92 -7.85
C PRO A 334 -13.19 -1.81 -8.38
N ARG A 335 -14.33 -2.20 -8.97
CA ARG A 335 -15.24 -1.28 -9.68
C ARG A 335 -15.91 -0.21 -8.80
N SER A 336 -16.15 -0.50 -7.52
CA SER A 336 -16.91 0.38 -6.63
C SER A 336 -16.33 0.40 -5.22
N ILE A 337 -15.74 1.53 -4.84
CA ILE A 337 -15.20 1.75 -3.48
C ILE A 337 -16.30 1.70 -2.43
N GLU A 338 -17.47 2.27 -2.72
CA GLU A 338 -18.61 2.28 -1.78
C GLU A 338 -19.11 0.87 -1.47
N GLU A 339 -19.22 0.02 -2.50
CA GLU A 339 -19.64 -1.37 -2.32
C GLU A 339 -18.62 -2.15 -1.49
N MET A 340 -17.33 -1.95 -1.74
CA MET A 340 -16.27 -2.57 -0.94
C MET A 340 -16.32 -2.15 0.52
N LEU A 341 -16.43 -0.85 0.81
CA LEU A 341 -16.54 -0.35 2.18
C LEU A 341 -17.79 -0.91 2.87
N THR A 342 -18.89 -1.05 2.13
CA THR A 342 -20.10 -1.71 2.62
C THR A 342 -19.87 -3.18 2.95
N HIS A 343 -19.06 -3.90 2.15
CA HIS A 343 -18.68 -5.28 2.44
C HIS A 343 -17.70 -5.42 3.61
N CYS A 344 -16.77 -4.48 3.77
CA CYS A 344 -15.87 -4.45 4.92
C CYS A 344 -16.62 -4.18 6.24
N ASN A 345 -17.71 -3.42 6.20
CA ASN A 345 -18.50 -3.08 7.40
C ASN A 345 -19.51 -4.18 7.82
N LYS A 346 -19.54 -5.31 7.12
CA LYS A 346 -20.34 -6.49 7.49
C LYS A 346 -19.44 -7.50 8.19
#